data_AF-A0A7V0XPY0-F1
#
_entry.id   AF-A0A7V0XPY0-F1
#
_cell.length_a   1.000
_cell.length_b   1.000
_cell.length_c   1.000
_cell.angle_alpha   90.00
_cell.angle_beta   90.00
_cell.angle_gamma   90.00
#
_symmetry.space_group_name_H-M   'P 1'
#
loop_
_entity.id
_entity.type
_entity.pdbx_description
1 polymer ?
#
loop_
_entity_poly.entity_id
_entity_poly.type
_entity_poly.pdbx_seq_one_letter_code
_entity_poly.pdbx_strand_id
1 'polypeptide(L)'
;PADGIRVSLIYTGCEPLDAQVSADWVTIMDCTNEQLIIVVEENLSEQIRTENIVVTGGGTTLLIPVSQEGKPLPPELSLHVEPAAITEGTFVTITATVEYGTAPYSFLWERKLSGETGFSTVKEIHGLTEPSDTLPITAPANDFTIRCTVTAEGKTAVGEIKIVVMN
;
A
#
# COMPACT_ATOMS: atom_id res chain seq x y z
N PRO A 1 11.73 22.28 -16.23
CA PRO A 1 10.31 22.18 -16.66
C PRO A 1 9.84 20.73 -16.48
N ALA A 2 8.81 20.49 -15.68
CA ALA A 2 8.24 19.16 -15.55
C ALA A 2 7.74 18.70 -16.93
N ASP A 3 8.19 17.54 -17.39
CA ASP A 3 7.76 16.98 -18.67
C ASP A 3 6.29 16.56 -18.53
N GLY A 4 5.39 17.19 -19.27
CA GLY A 4 3.94 16.99 -19.14
C GLY A 4 3.44 15.67 -19.77
N ILE A 5 2.27 15.21 -19.34
CA ILE A 5 1.56 14.09 -19.97
C ILE A 5 0.94 14.58 -21.29
N ARG A 6 1.17 13.83 -22.37
CA ARG A 6 0.63 14.13 -23.71
C ARG A 6 -0.52 13.21 -24.06
N VAL A 7 -1.65 13.79 -24.43
CA VAL A 7 -2.83 13.09 -24.94
C VAL A 7 -3.00 13.43 -26.41
N SER A 8 -2.90 12.44 -27.29
CA SER A 8 -3.16 12.63 -28.71
C SER A 8 -4.66 12.76 -28.98
N LEU A 9 -5.02 13.76 -29.76
CA LEU A 9 -6.37 14.04 -30.21
C LEU A 9 -6.45 13.81 -31.73
N ILE A 10 -7.58 13.28 -32.18
CA ILE A 10 -7.90 13.19 -33.61
C ILE A 10 -9.09 14.10 -33.82
N TYR A 11 -8.83 15.32 -34.28
CA TYR A 11 -9.87 16.32 -34.53
C TYR A 11 -9.87 16.74 -36.00
N THR A 12 -11.03 16.57 -36.65
CA THR A 12 -11.21 16.83 -38.08
C THR A 12 -12.11 18.03 -38.36
N GLY A 13 -12.46 18.81 -37.34
CA GLY A 13 -13.25 20.03 -37.51
C GLY A 13 -12.40 21.22 -37.95
N CYS A 14 -13.07 22.29 -38.39
CA CYS A 14 -12.39 23.50 -38.89
C CYS A 14 -12.10 24.54 -37.79
N GLU A 15 -12.80 24.47 -36.65
CA GLU A 15 -12.60 25.38 -35.53
C GLU A 15 -11.48 24.87 -34.61
N PRO A 16 -10.65 25.73 -33.99
CA PRO A 16 -9.65 25.28 -33.04
C PRO A 16 -10.29 24.59 -31.83
N LEU A 17 -9.59 23.61 -31.26
CA LEU A 17 -9.96 23.03 -29.98
C LEU A 17 -9.68 24.02 -28.84
N ASP A 18 -10.55 23.98 -27.83
CA ASP A 18 -10.35 24.61 -26.52
C ASP A 18 -10.50 23.55 -25.42
N ALA A 19 -9.71 23.68 -24.35
CA ALA A 19 -9.72 22.74 -23.24
C ALA A 19 -9.78 23.47 -21.91
N GLN A 20 -10.65 22.99 -21.02
CA GLN A 20 -10.81 23.52 -19.68
C GLN A 20 -10.89 22.39 -18.66
N VAL A 21 -10.44 22.68 -17.44
CA VAL A 21 -10.49 21.76 -16.31
C VAL A 21 -10.77 22.57 -15.04
N SER A 22 -11.60 22.04 -14.14
CA SER A 22 -11.96 22.72 -12.89
C SER A 22 -11.04 22.37 -11.73
N ALA A 23 -10.39 21.20 -11.79
CA ALA A 23 -9.38 20.79 -10.83
C ALA A 23 -8.16 21.72 -10.84
N ASP A 24 -7.76 22.15 -9.64
CA ASP A 24 -6.52 22.90 -9.40
C ASP A 24 -5.26 22.04 -9.53
N TRP A 25 -5.38 20.72 -9.31
CA TRP A 25 -4.31 19.73 -9.44
C TRP A 25 -4.02 19.26 -10.86
N VAL A 26 -4.75 19.76 -11.87
CA VAL A 26 -4.50 19.54 -13.31
C VAL A 26 -4.27 20.87 -13.99
N THR A 27 -3.12 21.02 -14.65
CA THR A 27 -2.81 22.22 -15.43
C THR A 27 -2.74 21.89 -16.91
N ILE A 28 -3.51 22.60 -17.73
CA ILE A 28 -3.42 22.51 -19.19
C ILE A 28 -2.27 23.39 -19.65
N MET A 29 -1.26 22.79 -20.27
CA MET A 29 -0.09 23.50 -20.79
C MET A 29 -0.28 23.93 -22.23
N ASP A 30 -0.91 23.08 -23.04
CA ASP A 30 -1.17 23.34 -24.44
C ASP A 30 -2.38 22.53 -24.93
N CYS A 31 -3.13 23.09 -25.86
CA CYS A 31 -4.21 22.41 -26.55
C CYS A 31 -4.21 22.81 -28.03
N THR A 32 -4.03 21.82 -28.89
CA THR A 32 -4.05 21.94 -30.34
C THR A 32 -5.02 20.92 -30.91
N ASN A 33 -5.26 20.97 -32.22
CA ASN A 33 -6.13 20.00 -32.90
C ASN A 33 -5.58 18.56 -32.89
N GLU A 34 -4.31 18.37 -32.53
CA GLU A 34 -3.64 17.07 -32.54
C GLU A 34 -3.27 16.59 -31.13
N GLN A 35 -3.11 17.50 -30.18
CA GLN A 35 -2.56 17.18 -28.86
C GLN A 35 -3.11 18.08 -27.77
N LEU A 36 -3.31 17.47 -26.61
CA LEU A 36 -3.49 18.13 -25.33
C LEU A 36 -2.30 17.77 -24.44
N ILE A 37 -1.64 18.77 -23.87
CA ILE A 37 -0.52 18.60 -22.94
C ILE A 37 -0.96 19.08 -21.57
N ILE A 38 -0.86 18.21 -20.57
CA ILE A 38 -1.21 18.53 -19.19
C ILE A 38 -0.08 18.21 -18.21
N VAL A 39 -0.11 18.87 -17.07
CA VAL A 39 0.68 18.50 -15.89
C VAL A 39 -0.30 18.16 -14.77
N VAL A 40 -0.02 17.08 -14.06
CA VAL A 40 -0.84 16.59 -12.95
C VAL A 40 0.01 16.65 -11.69
N GLU A 41 -0.47 17.34 -10.66
CA GLU A 41 0.22 17.39 -9.37
C GLU A 41 0.18 16.03 -8.66
N GLU A 42 1.05 15.78 -7.69
CA GLU A 42 1.01 14.55 -6.89
C GLU A 42 -0.26 14.53 -6.00
N ASN A 43 -0.91 13.37 -5.87
CA ASN A 43 -2.01 13.19 -4.93
C ASN A 43 -1.47 12.77 -3.55
N LEU A 44 -1.43 13.72 -2.61
CA LEU A 44 -0.97 13.44 -1.24
C LEU A 44 -2.07 12.89 -0.33
N SER A 45 -3.32 12.83 -0.82
CA SER A 45 -4.46 12.21 -0.13
C SER A 45 -4.45 10.69 -0.33
N GLU A 46 -4.95 9.95 0.65
CA GLU A 46 -5.15 8.49 0.57
C GLU A 46 -6.32 8.11 -0.35
N GLN A 47 -7.20 9.06 -0.64
CA GLN A 47 -8.33 8.85 -1.54
C GLN A 47 -7.92 9.09 -2.99
N ILE A 48 -8.42 8.24 -3.88
CA ILE A 48 -8.39 8.48 -5.32
C ILE A 48 -9.05 9.83 -5.65
N ARG A 49 -8.50 10.54 -6.63
CA ARG A 49 -9.13 11.76 -7.18
C ARG A 49 -9.32 11.63 -8.68
N THR A 50 -10.45 12.18 -9.14
CA THR A 50 -10.86 12.10 -10.54
C THR A 50 -11.41 13.42 -11.01
N GLU A 51 -11.15 13.80 -12.25
CA GLU A 51 -11.72 14.98 -12.90
C GLU A 51 -11.88 14.73 -14.40
N ASN A 52 -12.82 15.43 -15.05
CA ASN A 52 -12.90 15.47 -16.51
C ASN A 52 -12.30 16.76 -17.06
N ILE A 53 -11.38 16.62 -18.01
CA ILE A 53 -11.02 17.73 -18.88
C ILE A 53 -12.09 17.83 -19.96
N VAL A 54 -12.66 19.02 -20.10
CA VAL A 54 -13.68 19.31 -21.12
C VAL A 54 -12.97 19.91 -22.33
N VAL A 55 -12.94 19.17 -23.43
CA VAL A 55 -12.40 19.62 -24.72
C VAL A 55 -13.55 19.94 -25.66
N THR A 56 -13.56 21.13 -26.24
CA THR A 56 -14.63 21.60 -27.13
C THR A 56 -14.08 22.07 -28.48
N GLY A 57 -14.84 21.86 -29.54
CA GLY A 57 -14.52 22.38 -30.87
C GLY A 57 -15.54 21.92 -31.91
N GLY A 58 -15.84 22.78 -32.89
CA GLY A 58 -16.79 22.46 -33.98
C GLY A 58 -18.18 22.06 -33.47
N GLY A 59 -18.63 22.62 -32.35
CA GLY A 59 -19.91 22.32 -31.71
C GLY A 59 -19.97 20.99 -30.95
N THR A 60 -18.85 20.27 -30.82
CA THR A 60 -18.74 19.01 -30.08
C THR A 60 -18.02 19.20 -28.75
N THR A 61 -18.35 18.36 -27.78
CA THR A 61 -17.68 18.26 -26.48
C THR A 61 -17.17 16.84 -26.27
N LEU A 62 -15.90 16.72 -25.92
CA LEU A 62 -15.23 15.49 -25.49
C LEU A 62 -14.84 15.65 -24.03
N LEU A 63 -15.11 14.62 -23.23
CA LEU A 63 -14.65 14.53 -21.86
C LEU A 63 -13.48 13.56 -21.79
N ILE A 64 -12.34 14.04 -21.30
CA ILE A 64 -11.15 13.23 -21.07
C ILE A 64 -11.07 12.97 -19.56
N PRO A 65 -11.34 11.75 -19.09
CA PRO A 65 -11.25 11.44 -17.67
C PRO A 65 -9.79 11.37 -17.24
N VAL A 66 -9.48 12.05 -16.15
CA VAL A 66 -8.20 11.96 -15.43
C VAL A 66 -8.50 11.28 -14.11
N SER A 67 -7.80 10.18 -13.84
CA SER A 67 -7.87 9.44 -12.58
C SER A 67 -6.48 9.30 -12.01
N GLN A 68 -6.31 9.67 -10.74
CA GLN A 68 -5.06 9.53 -10.03
C GLN A 68 -5.30 8.83 -8.70
N GLU A 69 -4.60 7.72 -8.50
CA GLU A 69 -4.65 6.94 -7.27
C GLU A 69 -4.34 7.79 -6.03
N GLY A 70 -4.83 7.34 -4.89
CA GLY A 70 -4.43 7.86 -3.59
C GLY A 70 -2.98 7.51 -3.26
N LYS A 71 -2.40 8.24 -2.32
CA LYS A 71 -1.14 7.89 -1.68
C LYS A 71 -1.26 6.51 -1.02
N PRO A 72 -0.35 5.56 -1.30
CA PRO A 72 -0.38 4.25 -0.65
C PRO A 72 -0.18 4.39 0.87
N LEU A 73 -1.10 3.81 1.63
CA LEU A 73 -0.99 3.71 3.08
C LEU A 73 0.22 2.83 3.48
N PRO A 74 0.91 3.15 4.60
CA PRO A 74 1.89 2.22 5.16
C PRO A 74 1.20 0.92 5.59
N PRO A 75 1.90 -0.22 5.60
CA PRO A 75 1.32 -1.45 6.11
C PRO A 75 0.92 -1.28 7.58
N GLU A 76 -0.17 -1.89 7.97
CA GLU A 76 -0.60 -2.07 9.36
C GLU A 76 -0.59 -3.57 9.68
N LEU A 77 -0.09 -3.94 10.85
CA LEU A 77 0.16 -5.34 11.20
C LEU A 77 -0.65 -5.74 12.42
N SER A 78 -1.47 -6.79 12.25
CA SER A 78 -2.20 -7.44 13.34
C SER A 78 -1.64 -8.85 13.61
N LEU A 79 -1.54 -9.21 14.89
CA LEU A 79 -1.12 -10.53 15.34
C LEU A 79 -2.26 -11.24 16.05
N HIS A 80 -2.46 -12.51 15.70
CA HIS A 80 -3.40 -13.40 16.36
C HIS A 80 -2.70 -14.69 16.80
N VAL A 81 -3.10 -15.26 17.93
CA VAL A 81 -2.47 -16.44 18.53
C VAL A 81 -3.54 -17.48 18.84
N GLU A 82 -3.30 -18.72 18.43
CA GLU A 82 -4.16 -19.87 18.69
C GLU A 82 -3.32 -21.10 19.08
N PRO A 83 -3.69 -21.87 20.12
CA PRO A 83 -4.81 -21.65 21.05
C PRO A 83 -4.55 -20.54 22.07
N ALA A 84 -5.62 -19.99 22.65
CA ALA A 84 -5.52 -18.99 23.72
C ALA A 84 -4.95 -19.56 25.04
N ALA A 85 -5.21 -20.84 25.31
CA ALA A 85 -4.70 -21.55 26.48
C ALA A 85 -3.41 -22.30 26.11
N ILE A 86 -2.28 -21.84 26.64
CA ILE A 86 -0.95 -22.34 26.28
C ILE A 86 -0.25 -22.86 27.53
N THR A 87 0.12 -24.13 27.53
CA THR A 87 1.04 -24.75 28.52
C THR A 87 2.32 -25.20 27.82
N GLU A 88 3.36 -25.55 28.58
CA GLU A 88 4.59 -26.11 28.02
C GLU A 88 4.29 -27.27 27.05
N GLY A 89 4.95 -27.28 25.89
CA GLY A 89 4.76 -28.30 24.85
C GLY A 89 3.54 -28.09 23.94
N THR A 90 2.67 -27.12 24.23
CA THR A 90 1.54 -26.78 23.36
C THR A 90 2.03 -26.33 21.99
N PHE A 91 1.43 -26.83 20.92
CA PHE A 91 1.66 -26.31 19.57
C PHE A 91 0.82 -25.05 19.35
N VAL A 92 1.48 -23.92 19.15
CA VAL A 92 0.89 -22.60 18.99
C VAL A 92 1.12 -22.12 17.56
N THR A 93 0.09 -21.54 16.96
CA THR A 93 0.19 -20.84 15.68
C THR A 93 -0.04 -19.36 15.91
N ILE A 94 0.93 -18.55 15.50
CA ILE A 94 0.78 -17.09 15.47
C ILE A 94 0.56 -16.68 14.02
N THR A 95 -0.51 -15.95 13.75
CA THR A 95 -0.84 -15.43 12.41
C THR A 95 -0.57 -13.94 12.38
N ALA A 96 0.21 -13.48 11.40
CA ALA A 96 0.35 -12.09 11.02
C ALA A 96 -0.57 -11.80 9.84
N THR A 97 -1.38 -10.75 9.96
CA THR A 97 -2.21 -10.22 8.87
C THR A 97 -1.85 -8.76 8.67
N VAL A 98 -1.63 -8.38 7.41
CA VAL A 98 -1.25 -7.04 7.00
C VAL A 98 -2.46 -6.39 6.34
N GLU A 99 -2.83 -5.21 6.82
CA GLU A 99 -3.72 -4.30 6.12
C GLU A 99 -2.88 -3.23 5.42
N TYR A 100 -3.29 -2.81 4.22
CA TYR A 100 -2.52 -1.90 3.38
C TYR A 100 -1.11 -2.40 3.02
N GLY A 101 -0.28 -1.51 2.49
CA GLY A 101 0.97 -1.89 1.84
C GLY A 101 0.73 -2.56 0.48
N THR A 102 1.81 -2.65 -0.29
CA THR A 102 1.78 -3.27 -1.62
C THR A 102 2.79 -4.40 -1.65
N ALA A 103 2.40 -5.53 -2.24
CA ALA A 103 3.29 -6.66 -2.47
C ALA A 103 4.52 -6.23 -3.30
N PRO A 104 5.70 -6.85 -3.10
CA PRO A 104 5.94 -8.02 -2.26
C PRO A 104 6.09 -7.73 -0.76
N TYR A 105 5.56 -8.62 0.08
CA TYR A 105 5.71 -8.61 1.53
C TYR A 105 6.92 -9.44 1.98
N SER A 106 7.58 -8.98 3.03
CA SER A 106 8.60 -9.72 3.77
C SER A 106 8.26 -9.75 5.25
N PHE A 107 8.34 -10.92 5.89
CA PHE A 107 8.06 -11.11 7.32
C PHE A 107 9.32 -11.61 8.03
N LEU A 108 9.74 -10.87 9.05
CA LEU A 108 10.78 -11.25 9.99
C LEU A 108 10.14 -11.53 11.35
N TRP A 109 10.23 -12.78 11.79
CA TRP A 109 9.74 -13.23 13.08
C TRP A 109 10.91 -13.41 14.03
N GLU A 110 10.79 -12.80 15.20
CA GLU A 110 11.77 -12.90 16.26
C GLU A 110 11.09 -13.31 17.57
N ARG A 111 11.85 -14.01 18.42
CA ARG A 111 11.41 -14.45 19.75
C ARG A 111 12.37 -13.98 20.82
N LYS A 112 11.81 -13.59 21.95
CA LYS A 112 12.53 -13.33 23.20
C LYS A 112 11.90 -14.16 24.32
N LEU A 113 12.67 -15.03 24.98
CA LEU A 113 12.18 -15.72 26.18
C LEU A 113 12.17 -14.78 27.38
N SER A 114 11.28 -15.03 28.34
CA SER A 114 11.27 -14.30 29.59
C SER A 114 12.62 -14.44 30.32
N GLY A 115 13.22 -13.31 30.69
CA GLY A 115 14.55 -13.25 31.29
C GLY A 115 15.70 -13.03 30.30
N GLU A 116 15.45 -13.12 28.99
CA GLU A 116 16.44 -12.75 27.98
C GLU A 116 16.42 -11.24 27.70
N THR A 117 17.59 -10.70 27.33
CA THR A 117 17.76 -9.27 27.04
C THR A 117 17.43 -8.90 25.60
N GLY A 118 17.43 -9.87 24.68
CA GLY A 118 17.34 -9.63 23.24
C GLY A 118 16.39 -10.59 22.54
N PHE A 119 16.00 -10.20 21.33
CA PHE A 119 15.24 -11.05 20.42
C PHE A 119 16.19 -11.86 19.53
N SER A 120 15.74 -13.04 19.13
CA SER A 120 16.42 -13.95 18.21
C SER A 120 15.50 -14.27 17.03
N THR A 121 16.04 -14.23 15.81
CA THR A 121 15.27 -14.59 14.61
C THR A 121 14.86 -16.06 14.65
N VAL A 122 13.57 -16.33 14.46
CA VAL A 122 13.00 -17.69 14.42
C VAL A 122 12.46 -18.06 13.04
N LYS A 123 12.08 -17.08 12.22
CA LYS A 123 11.66 -17.27 10.84
C LYS A 123 11.85 -15.98 10.06
N GLU A 124 12.28 -16.08 8.80
CA GLU A 124 12.34 -14.96 7.87
C GLU A 124 11.88 -15.43 6.50
N ILE A 125 11.03 -14.64 5.83
CA ILE A 125 10.49 -14.96 4.51
C ILE A 125 10.28 -13.67 3.70
N HIS A 126 10.51 -13.73 2.40
CA HIS A 126 10.45 -12.59 1.49
C HIS A 126 9.65 -12.92 0.24
N GLY A 127 9.15 -11.88 -0.45
CA GLY A 127 8.57 -12.03 -1.78
C GLY A 127 7.13 -12.55 -1.79
N LEU A 128 6.41 -12.46 -0.68
CA LEU A 128 5.02 -12.93 -0.62
C LEU A 128 4.10 -11.96 -1.38
N THR A 129 3.17 -12.50 -2.15
CA THR A 129 2.05 -11.73 -2.71
C THR A 129 0.88 -11.66 -1.73
N GLU A 130 0.74 -12.66 -0.87
CA GLU A 130 -0.27 -12.70 0.17
C GLU A 130 0.10 -11.79 1.35
N PRO A 131 -0.83 -10.97 1.86
CA PRO A 131 -0.61 -10.05 2.97
C PRO A 131 -0.70 -10.77 4.34
N SER A 132 -0.24 -12.02 4.42
CA SER A 132 -0.27 -12.78 5.66
C SER A 132 0.82 -13.85 5.70
N ASP A 133 1.23 -14.20 6.91
CA ASP A 133 2.14 -15.31 7.19
C ASP A 133 1.86 -15.90 8.57
N THR A 134 2.26 -17.17 8.78
CA THR A 134 2.08 -17.86 10.06
C THR A 134 3.39 -18.37 10.63
N LEU A 135 3.56 -18.23 11.94
CA LEU A 135 4.66 -18.82 12.71
C LEU A 135 4.14 -19.95 13.61
N PRO A 136 4.39 -21.23 13.26
CA PRO A 136 4.17 -22.34 14.16
C PRO A 136 5.32 -22.44 15.19
N ILE A 137 4.99 -22.62 16.46
CA ILE A 137 5.97 -22.80 17.54
C ILE A 137 5.46 -23.76 18.62
N THR A 138 6.36 -24.56 19.19
CA THR A 138 6.08 -25.31 20.42
C THR A 138 6.38 -24.42 21.62
N ALA A 139 5.40 -24.23 22.51
CA ALA A 139 5.54 -23.39 23.69
C ALA A 139 6.66 -23.91 24.62
N PRO A 140 7.66 -23.07 24.97
CA PRO A 140 8.67 -23.41 25.97
C PRO A 140 8.08 -23.37 27.38
N ALA A 141 8.85 -23.80 28.38
CA ALA A 141 8.44 -23.77 29.79
C ALA A 141 8.17 -22.36 30.35
N ASN A 142 8.78 -21.33 29.76
CA ASN A 142 8.67 -19.94 30.21
C ASN A 142 7.82 -19.10 29.26
N ASP A 143 7.22 -18.03 29.78
CA ASP A 143 6.66 -16.93 28.96
C ASP A 143 7.64 -16.49 27.88
N PHE A 144 7.12 -16.06 26.74
CA PHE A 144 7.93 -15.51 25.66
C PHE A 144 7.18 -14.40 24.92
N THR A 145 7.93 -13.55 24.23
CA THR A 145 7.40 -12.50 23.36
C THR A 145 7.78 -12.81 21.93
N ILE A 146 6.81 -12.68 21.03
CA ILE A 146 7.03 -12.75 19.59
C ILE A 146 6.93 -11.35 19.04
N ARG A 147 7.91 -10.98 18.23
CA ARG A 147 7.89 -9.78 17.40
C ARG A 147 7.82 -10.21 15.96
N CYS A 148 6.93 -9.60 15.20
CA CYS A 148 6.87 -9.71 13.76
C CYS A 148 7.13 -8.34 13.16
N THR A 149 8.09 -8.25 12.26
CA THR A 149 8.33 -7.07 11.43
C THR A 149 7.93 -7.41 10.01
N VAL A 150 6.97 -6.67 9.45
CA VAL A 150 6.60 -6.76 8.05
C VAL A 150 7.17 -5.58 7.27
N THR A 151 7.65 -5.85 6.05
CA THR A 151 8.07 -4.81 5.09
C THR A 151 7.28 -4.94 3.79
N ALA A 152 6.73 -3.84 3.29
CA ALA A 152 6.01 -3.72 2.02
C ALA A 152 6.41 -2.40 1.33
N GLU A 153 6.90 -2.46 0.09
CA GLU A 153 7.44 -1.29 -0.66
C GLU A 153 8.41 -0.40 0.15
N GLY A 154 9.27 -1.02 0.96
CA GLY A 154 10.25 -0.30 1.80
C GLY A 154 9.65 0.39 3.04
N LYS A 155 8.33 0.31 3.26
CA LYS A 155 7.66 0.72 4.49
C LYS A 155 7.55 -0.48 5.44
N THR A 156 7.62 -0.23 6.74
CA THR A 156 7.59 -1.30 7.75
C THR A 156 6.47 -1.12 8.76
N ALA A 157 5.96 -2.23 9.27
CA ALA A 157 5.13 -2.30 10.45
C ALA A 157 5.64 -3.38 11.39
N VAL A 158 5.46 -3.16 12.70
CA VAL A 158 5.96 -4.05 13.75
C VAL A 158 4.83 -4.37 14.70
N GLY A 159 4.60 -5.66 14.93
CA GLY A 159 3.67 -6.18 15.93
C GLY A 159 4.43 -6.99 16.97
N GLU A 160 4.07 -6.83 18.24
CA GLU A 160 4.58 -7.67 19.32
C GLU A 160 3.42 -8.30 20.09
N ILE A 161 3.57 -9.57 20.47
CA ILE A 161 2.61 -10.27 21.32
C ILE A 161 3.34 -11.06 22.40
N LYS A 162 2.96 -10.83 23.66
CA LYS A 162 3.42 -11.63 24.80
C LYS A 162 2.54 -12.86 24.93
N ILE A 163 3.16 -14.02 24.96
CA ILE A 163 2.52 -15.31 25.21
C ILE A 163 2.86 -15.74 26.63
N VAL A 164 1.81 -15.95 27.42
CA VAL A 164 1.91 -16.46 28.80
C VAL A 164 1.75 -17.97 28.76
N VAL A 165 2.71 -18.68 29.34
CA VAL A 165 2.67 -20.14 29.44
C VAL A 165 2.16 -20.50 30.83
N MET A 166 1.01 -21.19 30.87
CA MET A 166 0.42 -21.67 32.11
C MET A 166 1.21 -22.87 32.63
N ASN A 167 1.46 -22.85 33.93
CA ASN A 167 2.11 -23.91 34.69
C ASN A 167 1.09 -24.87 35.32
#